data_AF-A0A803QUH1-F1
#
_entry.id   AF-A0A803QUH1-F1
#
_cell.length_a   1.000
_cell.length_b   1.000
_cell.length_c   1.000
_cell.angle_alpha   90.00
_cell.angle_beta   90.00
_cell.angle_gamma   90.00
#
_symmetry.space_group_name_H-M   'P 1'
#
loop_
_entity.id
_entity.type
_entity.pdbx_description
1 polymer ?
#
loop_
_entity_poly.entity_id
_entity_poly.type
_entity_poly.pdbx_seq_one_letter_code
_entity_poly.pdbx_strand_id
1 'polypeptide(L)'
;MKDTAQNQQVQNFGEPFFLVIREDETLAEVKVRIQKKLQVPDEEFAKWKFAFLSLGRPEYLQDSDVVASRFQRRDVYGAWEQYLGLEHTDTAPKRSYNANQNRHAYEKPVKIYN
;
A
#
# COMPACT_ATOMS: atom_id res chain seq x y z
N MET A 1 10.93 -23.34 12.53
CA MET A 1 10.69 -22.50 11.34
C MET A 1 9.85 -21.32 11.81
N LYS A 2 10.36 -20.08 11.71
CA LYS A 2 9.58 -18.89 12.12
C LYS A 2 8.60 -18.58 10.99
N ASP A 3 7.31 -18.66 11.26
CA ASP A 3 6.25 -18.20 10.38
C ASP A 3 6.44 -16.70 10.10
N THR A 4 6.90 -16.39 8.90
CA THR A 4 7.17 -15.03 8.39
C THR A 4 5.90 -14.20 8.16
N ALA A 5 4.72 -14.75 8.42
CA ALA A 5 3.44 -14.08 8.19
C ALA A 5 3.05 -13.07 9.29
N GLN A 6 3.70 -13.10 10.46
CA GLN A 6 3.18 -12.41 11.65
C GLN A 6 3.67 -10.97 11.83
N ASN A 7 4.59 -10.47 10.99
CA ASN A 7 5.19 -9.15 11.21
C ASN A 7 5.48 -8.35 9.92
N GLN A 8 4.67 -8.53 8.87
CA GLN A 8 4.72 -7.63 7.71
C GLN A 8 3.96 -6.35 8.06
N GLN A 9 4.66 -5.44 8.73
CA GLN A 9 4.18 -4.09 8.92
C GLN A 9 4.09 -3.41 7.55
N VAL A 10 2.90 -2.93 7.18
CA VAL A 10 2.68 -2.24 5.89
C VAL A 10 3.49 -0.96 5.86
N GLN A 11 4.38 -0.84 4.86
CA GLN A 11 5.18 0.36 4.62
C GLN A 11 4.63 1.09 3.40
N ASN A 12 3.83 2.13 3.64
CA ASN A 12 3.31 2.99 2.58
C ASN A 12 4.40 3.99 2.12
N PHE A 13 4.41 4.30 0.83
CA PHE A 13 5.25 5.33 0.21
C PHE A 13 4.49 6.00 -0.95
N GLY A 14 5.09 7.00 -1.57
CA GLY A 14 4.48 7.74 -2.68
C GLY A 14 3.45 8.79 -2.24
N GLU A 15 2.60 9.21 -3.18
CA GLU A 15 1.57 10.23 -2.96
C GLU A 15 0.16 9.59 -2.95
N PRO A 16 -0.55 9.59 -1.82
CA PRO A 16 -1.91 9.05 -1.76
C PRO A 16 -2.88 9.94 -2.54
N PHE A 17 -3.92 9.33 -3.12
CA PHE A 17 -4.94 10.04 -3.85
C PHE A 17 -6.34 9.46 -3.62
N PHE A 18 -7.35 10.29 -3.81
CA PHE A 18 -8.74 9.82 -3.84
C PHE A 18 -9.13 9.33 -5.23
N LEU A 19 -9.93 8.26 -5.25
CA LEU A 19 -10.53 7.67 -6.44
C LEU A 19 -11.98 7.32 -6.12
N VAL A 20 -12.91 7.73 -6.98
CA VAL A 20 -14.31 7.33 -6.90
C VAL A 20 -14.45 5.93 -7.49
N ILE A 21 -15.00 5.00 -6.71
CA ILE A 21 -15.28 3.60 -7.10
C ILE A 21 -16.80 3.44 -7.21
N ARG A 22 -17.29 2.92 -8.34
CA ARG A 22 -18.72 2.65 -8.53
C ARG A 22 -19.09 1.32 -7.88
N GLU A 23 -20.37 1.14 -7.54
CA GLU A 23 -20.85 -0.04 -6.80
C GLU A 23 -20.60 -1.37 -7.51
N ASP A 24 -20.62 -1.35 -8.84
CA ASP A 24 -20.47 -2.51 -9.73
C ASP A 24 -19.07 -2.61 -10.37
N GLU A 25 -18.16 -1.70 -10.02
CA GLU A 25 -16.84 -1.62 -10.65
C GLU A 25 -15.93 -2.76 -10.19
N THR A 26 -15.45 -3.52 -11.16
CA THR A 26 -14.47 -4.58 -10.96
C THR A 26 -13.08 -4.01 -10.75
N LEU A 27 -12.18 -4.77 -10.13
CA LEU A 27 -10.79 -4.36 -9.98
C LEU A 27 -10.12 -4.10 -11.35
N ALA A 28 -10.46 -4.88 -12.38
CA ALA A 28 -9.94 -4.66 -13.73
C ALA A 28 -10.27 -3.26 -14.26
N GLU A 29 -11.51 -2.80 -14.08
CA GLU A 29 -11.94 -1.47 -14.51
C GLU A 29 -11.30 -0.35 -13.68
N VAL A 30 -11.21 -0.56 -12.36
CA VAL A 30 -10.51 0.35 -11.44
C VAL A 30 -9.03 0.48 -11.81
N LYS A 31 -8.36 -0.64 -12.14
CA LYS A 31 -6.95 -0.70 -12.56
C LYS A 31 -6.69 0.18 -13.77
N VAL A 32 -7.53 0.13 -14.80
CA VAL A 32 -7.39 0.97 -16.01
C VAL A 32 -7.43 2.46 -15.65
N ARG A 33 -8.32 2.87 -14.74
CA ARG A 33 -8.43 4.27 -14.31
C ARG A 33 -7.24 4.70 -13.46
N ILE A 34 -6.77 3.83 -12.57
CA ILE A 34 -5.56 4.07 -11.76
C ILE A 34 -4.35 4.23 -12.66
N GLN A 35 -4.15 3.31 -13.61
CA GLN A 35 -3.03 3.34 -14.53
C GLN A 35 -3.02 4.64 -15.35
N LYS A 36 -4.19 5.03 -15.89
CA LYS A 36 -4.34 6.29 -16.61
C LYS A 36 -4.02 7.51 -15.75
N LYS A 37 -4.41 7.48 -14.46
CA LYS A 37 -4.17 8.58 -13.51
C LYS A 37 -2.69 8.68 -13.13
N LEU A 38 -2.01 7.56 -12.94
CA LEU A 38 -0.60 7.51 -12.53
C LEU A 38 0.38 7.55 -13.72
N GLN A 39 -0.10 7.37 -14.95
CA GLN A 39 0.70 7.37 -16.18
C GLN A 39 1.83 6.31 -16.16
N VAL A 40 1.56 5.15 -15.54
CA VAL A 40 2.53 4.05 -15.43
C VAL A 40 2.50 3.17 -16.68
N PRO A 41 3.65 2.81 -17.26
CA PRO A 41 3.73 1.91 -18.41
C PRO A 41 3.09 0.54 -18.13
N ASP A 42 2.48 -0.07 -19.15
CA ASP A 42 1.80 -1.38 -19.03
C ASP A 42 2.69 -2.46 -18.42
N GLU A 43 3.96 -2.54 -18.85
CA GLU A 43 4.93 -3.53 -18.36
C GLU A 43 5.25 -3.40 -16.87
N GLU A 44 5.24 -2.18 -16.35
CA GLU A 44 5.47 -1.93 -14.93
C GLU A 44 4.18 -2.17 -14.13
N PHE A 45 3.06 -1.66 -14.63
CA PHE A 45 1.77 -1.78 -13.97
C PHE A 45 1.28 -3.23 -13.86
N ALA A 46 1.60 -4.08 -14.85
CA ALA A 46 1.28 -5.51 -14.83
C ALA A 46 1.92 -6.27 -13.66
N LYS A 47 2.98 -5.73 -13.05
CA LYS A 47 3.66 -6.33 -11.89
C LYS A 47 3.02 -5.95 -10.56
N TRP A 48 2.13 -4.95 -10.56
CA TRP A 48 1.54 -4.42 -9.34
C TRP A 48 0.48 -5.37 -8.79
N LYS A 49 0.41 -5.46 -7.47
CA LYS A 49 -0.65 -6.18 -6.76
C LYS A 49 -1.56 -5.20 -6.07
N PHE A 50 -2.84 -5.53 -6.01
CA PHE A 50 -3.86 -4.68 -5.42
C PHE A 50 -4.45 -5.40 -4.23
N ALA A 51 -4.58 -4.67 -3.12
CA ALA A 51 -5.09 -5.23 -1.89
C ALA A 51 -6.08 -4.27 -1.24
N PHE A 52 -7.15 -4.81 -0.69
CA PHE A 52 -7.91 -4.12 0.33
C PHE A 52 -7.14 -4.19 1.65
N LEU A 53 -6.86 -3.06 2.27
CA LEU A 53 -6.21 -3.01 3.57
C LEU A 53 -7.20 -2.63 4.65
N SER A 54 -7.21 -3.40 5.74
CA SER A 54 -7.96 -3.10 6.96
C SER A 54 -7.09 -3.33 8.18
N LEU A 55 -6.91 -2.32 9.03
CA LEU A 55 -6.10 -2.43 10.26
C LEU A 55 -4.69 -3.00 10.03
N GLY A 56 -4.04 -2.59 8.93
CA GLY A 56 -2.70 -3.05 8.55
C GLY A 56 -2.64 -4.48 7.99
N ARG A 57 -3.78 -5.13 7.75
CA ARG A 57 -3.85 -6.46 7.12
C ARG A 57 -4.23 -6.34 5.65
N PRO A 58 -3.38 -6.78 4.72
CA PRO A 58 -3.72 -6.81 3.30
C PRO A 58 -4.56 -8.03 2.94
N GLU A 59 -5.59 -7.81 2.14
CA GLU A 59 -6.37 -8.82 1.45
C GLU A 59 -6.28 -8.57 -0.06
N TYR A 60 -5.51 -9.41 -0.77
CA TYR A 60 -5.29 -9.23 -2.20
C TYR A 60 -6.55 -9.50 -3.02
N LEU A 61 -6.77 -8.64 -4.00
CA LEU A 61 -7.93 -8.65 -4.88
C LEU A 61 -7.60 -9.29 -6.22
N GLN A 62 -8.57 -9.98 -6.81
CA GLN A 62 -8.59 -10.50 -8.15
C GLN A 62 -9.27 -9.52 -9.11
N ASP A 63 -8.98 -9.64 -10.40
CA ASP A 63 -9.52 -8.73 -11.42
C ASP A 63 -11.06 -8.74 -11.50
N SER A 64 -11.69 -9.86 -11.18
CA SER A 64 -13.14 -10.03 -11.15
C SER A 64 -13.80 -9.53 -9.86
N ASP A 65 -13.04 -9.13 -8.84
CA ASP A 65 -13.60 -8.65 -7.58
C ASP A 65 -14.27 -7.29 -7.74
N VAL A 66 -15.49 -7.17 -7.23
CA VAL A 66 -16.19 -5.87 -7.12
C VAL A 66 -15.59 -5.09 -5.96
N VAL A 67 -14.89 -4.00 -6.26
CA VAL A 67 -14.05 -3.32 -5.26
C VAL A 67 -14.90 -2.66 -4.17
N ALA A 68 -16.02 -2.03 -4.53
CA ALA A 68 -16.91 -1.37 -3.59
C ALA A 68 -17.42 -2.32 -2.48
N SER A 69 -17.66 -3.59 -2.81
CA SER A 69 -18.15 -4.60 -1.85
C SER A 69 -17.23 -4.80 -0.64
N ARG A 70 -15.92 -4.51 -0.79
CA ARG A 70 -14.93 -4.66 0.28
C ARG A 70 -14.98 -3.54 1.32
N PHE A 71 -15.55 -2.38 0.97
CA PHE A 71 -15.61 -1.18 1.81
C PHE A 71 -16.96 -0.99 2.53
N GLN A 72 -17.94 -1.89 2.32
CA GLN A 72 -19.31 -1.74 2.84
C GLN A 72 -19.50 -2.21 4.30
N ARG A 73 -18.52 -2.93 4.87
CA ARG A 73 -18.65 -3.56 6.19
C ARG A 73 -17.62 -3.00 7.17
N ARG A 74 -18.05 -2.09 8.05
CA ARG A 74 -17.77 -2.05 9.51
C ARG A 74 -18.07 -0.68 10.12
N ASP A 75 -18.28 -0.66 11.43
CA ASP A 75 -18.22 0.52 12.30
C ASP A 75 -16.78 1.07 12.35
N VAL A 76 -16.32 1.59 11.22
CA VAL A 76 -14.96 2.10 11.02
C VAL A 76 -14.86 3.46 11.69
N TYR A 77 -14.01 3.59 12.72
CA TYR A 77 -13.87 4.80 13.54
C TYR A 77 -12.99 5.88 12.88
N GLY A 78 -12.50 5.66 11.65
CA GLY A 78 -11.82 6.69 10.88
C GLY A 78 -11.44 6.29 9.46
N ALA A 79 -11.42 7.27 8.55
CA ALA A 79 -11.12 7.11 7.12
C ALA A 79 -9.73 6.51 6.78
N TRP A 80 -8.86 6.34 7.78
CA TRP A 80 -7.51 5.77 7.63
C TRP A 80 -7.42 4.28 7.93
N GLU A 81 -8.51 3.65 8.40
CA GLU A 81 -8.51 2.23 8.76
C GLU A 81 -8.67 1.31 7.55
N GLN A 82 -9.25 1.82 6.45
CA GLN A 82 -9.52 1.07 5.22
C GLN A 82 -9.08 1.84 3.98
N TYR A 83 -8.28 1.20 3.12
CA TYR A 83 -7.86 1.78 1.84
C TYR A 83 -7.52 0.71 0.80
N LEU A 84 -7.52 1.11 -0.48
CA LEU A 84 -7.00 0.30 -1.57
C LEU A 84 -5.48 0.51 -1.66
N GLY A 85 -4.71 -0.55 -1.41
CA GLY A 85 -3.26 -0.56 -1.53
C GLY A 85 -2.81 -0.98 -2.92
N LEU A 86 -1.75 -0.33 -3.39
CA LEU A 86 -1.07 -0.59 -4.65
C LEU A 86 0.33 -1.05 -4.30
N GLU A 87 0.54 -2.37 -4.24
CA GLU A 87 1.84 -2.94 -3.90
C GLU A 87 2.73 -3.01 -5.13
N HIS A 88 3.83 -2.27 -5.08
CA HIS A 88 4.89 -2.28 -6.07
C HIS A 88 6.22 -1.86 -5.43
N THR A 89 7.31 -2.03 -6.17
CA THR A 89 8.63 -1.54 -5.76
C THR A 89 8.68 -0.03 -5.84
N ASP A 90 9.25 0.62 -4.81
CA ASP A 90 9.54 2.06 -4.85
C ASP A 90 10.73 2.32 -5.78
N THR A 91 10.43 2.92 -6.94
CA THR A 91 11.42 3.34 -7.94
C THR A 91 11.76 4.82 -7.81
N ALA A 92 11.12 5.56 -6.91
CA ALA A 92 11.46 6.95 -6.66
C ALA A 92 12.92 7.03 -6.19
N PRO A 93 13.72 7.98 -6.70
CA PRO A 93 15.08 8.16 -6.21
C PRO A 93 14.99 8.40 -4.70
N LYS A 94 15.51 7.45 -3.91
CA LYS A 94 15.52 7.52 -2.46
C LYS A 94 16.09 8.88 -2.06
N ARG A 95 15.24 9.81 -1.63
CA ARG A 95 15.74 11.00 -0.94
C ARG A 95 16.54 10.46 0.24
N SER A 96 17.81 10.83 0.31
CA SER A 96 18.64 10.60 1.49
C SER A 96 17.80 11.01 2.71
N TYR A 97 17.44 10.00 3.50
CA TYR A 97 16.73 10.04 4.78
C TYR A 97 16.47 11.46 5.32
N ASN A 98 15.41 12.12 4.85
CA ASN A 98 14.95 13.36 5.46
C ASN A 98 13.65 13.09 6.22
N ALA A 99 13.87 12.77 7.49
CA ALA A 99 13.05 13.16 8.64
C ALA A 99 11.52 13.09 8.48
N ASN A 100 10.95 11.89 8.68
CA ASN A 100 9.70 11.79 9.47
C ASN A 100 9.36 10.38 10.02
N GLN A 101 10.20 9.36 9.81
CA GLN A 101 10.13 8.15 10.64
C GLN A 101 11.09 8.29 11.82
N ASN A 102 10.57 8.85 12.91
CA ASN A 102 11.23 8.95 14.20
C ASN A 102 11.37 7.54 14.86
N ARG A 103 12.16 6.63 14.27
CA ARG A 103 12.32 5.25 14.80
C ARG A 103 13.69 4.57 14.69
N HIS A 104 14.79 5.24 14.35
CA HIS A 104 16.12 4.60 14.47
C HIS A 104 17.20 5.58 14.96
N ALA A 105 16.95 6.27 16.08
CA ALA A 105 17.94 7.15 16.72
C ALA A 105 19.18 6.41 17.29
N TYR A 106 19.18 5.07 17.28
CA TYR A 106 20.17 4.25 18.00
C TYR A 106 21.11 3.43 17.11
N GLU A 107 21.10 3.65 15.79
CA GLU A 107 21.96 2.90 14.86
C GLU A 107 23.37 3.50 14.70
N LYS A 108 23.90 4.13 15.76
CA LYS A 108 25.30 4.56 15.78
C LYS A 108 26.12 3.52 16.55
N PRO A 109 27.17 2.93 15.96
CA PRO A 109 28.04 2.00 16.68
C PRO A 109 28.70 2.72 17.86
N VAL A 110 28.55 2.14 19.06
CA VAL A 110 29.21 2.65 20.27
C VAL A 110 30.65 2.16 20.27
N LYS A 111 31.60 3.09 20.31
CA LYS A 111 33.03 2.79 20.49
C LYS A 111 33.34 2.76 21.98
N ILE A 112 33.91 1.67 22.46
CA ILE A 112 34.45 1.56 23.83
C ILE A 112 35.94 1.83 23.73
N TYR A 113 36.44 2.81 24.48
CA TYR A 113 37.87 3.09 24.62
C TYR A 113 38.37 2.42 25.90
N ASN A 114 39.53 1.75 25.82
CA ASN A 114 40.29 1.25 26.98
C ASN A 114 41.25 2.32 27.49
#